data_AF-A0A1W9TS97-F1
#
_entry.id   AF-A0A1W9TS97-F1
#
_cell.length_a   1.000
_cell.length_b   1.000
_cell.length_c   1.000
_cell.angle_alpha   90.00
_cell.angle_beta   90.00
_cell.angle_gamma   90.00
#
_symmetry.space_group_name_H-M   'P 1'
#
loop_
_entity.id
_entity.type
_entity.pdbx_description
1 polymer ?
#
loop_
_entity_poly.entity_id
_entity_poly.type
_entity_poly.pdbx_seq_one_letter_code
_entity_poly.pdbx_strand_id
1 'polypeptide(L)'
;MNCLIKIYSLIRQIPGLILSCLFADVYFGRHMADLPDGSIIFLPCQDNMLCCGLAGIVSFKKKNKTDDRIDINSLKDMFIKIQDLCYENCRQNGLNLEDHYLGGEKQIAALFQNVRNLKCNDLFYNLFIHRNSQRELEKMADHFFEFIDKEQRLLDLQMGNLESDEVNILSRRIDFIKDIAWCLTSEIANNINKIKSFLGDDHETPISYEVNIFKQINAVLNSIDRLEVRGRDSAGISMMFVLEGSEFDRFEEIIKKKNLYDQLKERSSRDVLVNLGIEVNESGDENGQKRVAIALTYKVAAEVGSLGDNIQSLRKHIKNDTILHKLVSFHPKYHTISAHTRWASVGAISEPNCHPVDNSTSGSSAPKSGIIHACLNGDIDNYMELKNEYEQHGGVIPPDITTDTKIIPLQIEKYINQGVEVQEAFRLAVNDFKGSHAISMHTDLAPGKIFLAQKGSGQAIFIGIAKDYYMPTSEVYGLIEETPFFIKMDGEKEAQGRDGITRGQIFILNQDSAGGMDGIKAV
;
A
#
# COMPACT_ATOMS: atom_id res chain seq x y z
N MET A 1 -0.11 -52.69 22.55
CA MET A 1 -1.15 -52.16 23.46
C MET A 1 -1.04 -50.65 23.75
N ASN A 2 0.06 -49.95 23.43
CA ASN A 2 0.22 -48.52 23.73
C ASN A 2 -0.18 -47.52 22.61
N CYS A 3 -0.47 -47.95 21.37
CA CYS A 3 -0.98 -47.04 20.32
C CYS A 3 -2.50 -46.81 20.38
N LEU A 4 -3.27 -47.79 20.86
CA LEU A 4 -4.73 -47.69 20.91
C LEU A 4 -5.21 -46.74 22.02
N ILE A 5 -4.44 -46.58 23.11
CA ILE A 5 -4.79 -45.70 24.24
C ILE A 5 -4.64 -44.21 23.89
N LYS A 6 -3.66 -43.83 23.05
CA LYS A 6 -3.49 -42.43 22.59
C LYS A 6 -4.56 -41.99 21.59
N ILE A 7 -4.99 -42.90 20.70
CA ILE A 7 -6.07 -42.61 19.73
C ILE A 7 -7.42 -42.49 20.46
N TYR A 8 -7.69 -43.32 21.46
CA TYR A 8 -8.90 -43.21 22.28
C TYR A 8 -8.94 -41.93 23.14
N SER A 9 -7.78 -41.40 23.56
CA SER A 9 -7.66 -40.13 24.27
C SER A 9 -7.90 -38.91 23.36
N LEU A 10 -7.40 -38.93 22.12
CA LEU A 10 -7.63 -37.86 21.14
C LEU A 10 -9.10 -37.83 20.69
N ILE A 11 -9.70 -39.00 20.44
CA ILE A 11 -11.10 -39.12 20.01
C ILE A 11 -12.08 -38.71 21.12
N ARG A 12 -11.69 -38.77 22.40
CA ARG A 12 -12.51 -38.26 23.51
C ARG A 12 -12.45 -36.74 23.69
N GLN A 13 -11.41 -36.08 23.19
CA GLN A 13 -11.26 -34.61 23.27
C GLN A 13 -11.95 -33.89 22.10
N ILE A 14 -12.09 -34.53 20.94
CA ILE A 14 -12.69 -33.94 19.74
C ILE A 14 -14.18 -33.57 19.92
N PRO A 15 -15.05 -34.41 20.51
CA PRO A 15 -16.43 -34.02 20.80
C PRO A 15 -16.50 -32.86 21.79
N GLY A 16 -15.59 -32.80 22.76
CA GLY A 16 -15.50 -31.72 23.75
C GLY A 16 -15.07 -30.39 23.13
N LEU A 17 -14.11 -30.40 22.20
CA LEU A 17 -13.66 -29.20 21.46
C LEU A 17 -14.75 -28.68 20.52
N ILE A 18 -15.46 -29.58 19.84
CA ILE A 18 -16.54 -29.21 18.90
C ILE A 18 -17.77 -28.72 19.68
N LEU A 19 -18.14 -29.36 20.80
CA LEU A 19 -19.18 -28.85 21.69
C LEU A 19 -18.78 -27.50 22.30
N SER A 20 -17.52 -27.31 22.72
CA SER A 20 -17.09 -26.04 23.31
C SER A 20 -17.14 -24.88 22.32
N CYS A 21 -16.90 -25.11 21.03
CA CYS A 21 -17.07 -24.09 20.00
C CYS A 21 -18.54 -23.79 19.67
N LEU A 22 -19.45 -24.77 19.82
CA LEU A 22 -20.89 -24.60 19.60
C LEU A 22 -21.60 -23.84 20.73
N PHE A 23 -21.01 -23.83 21.93
CA PHE A 23 -21.49 -23.08 23.09
C PHE A 23 -20.56 -21.93 23.49
N ALA A 24 -19.60 -21.57 22.63
CA ALA A 24 -18.68 -20.47 22.89
C ALA A 24 -19.44 -19.15 22.83
N ASP A 25 -19.34 -18.36 23.89
CA ASP A 25 -19.88 -17.01 23.91
C ASP A 25 -19.15 -16.16 22.86
N VAL A 26 -19.93 -15.50 21.99
CA VAL A 26 -19.41 -14.67 20.90
C VAL A 26 -19.40 -13.21 21.33
N TYR A 27 -18.23 -12.58 21.28
CA TYR A 27 -18.05 -11.18 21.67
C TYR A 27 -17.50 -10.34 20.53
N PHE A 28 -17.88 -9.06 20.50
CA PHE A 28 -17.39 -8.08 19.54
C PHE A 28 -16.68 -6.93 20.28
N GLY A 29 -15.46 -6.55 19.85
CA GLY A 29 -14.81 -5.33 20.34
C GLY A 29 -14.48 -5.33 21.84
N ARG A 30 -14.06 -6.48 22.39
CA ARG A 30 -13.76 -6.66 23.82
C ARG A 30 -12.30 -7.05 24.04
N HIS A 31 -11.76 -6.67 25.19
CA HIS A 31 -10.38 -6.98 25.55
C HIS A 31 -10.25 -8.45 25.90
N MET A 32 -9.21 -9.11 25.36
CA MET A 32 -9.05 -10.56 25.49
C MET A 32 -8.88 -11.00 26.96
N ALA A 33 -8.28 -10.13 27.80
CA ALA A 33 -8.09 -10.39 29.23
C ALA A 33 -9.40 -10.32 30.04
N ASP A 34 -10.47 -9.74 29.49
CA ASP A 34 -11.74 -9.53 30.20
C ASP A 34 -12.78 -10.62 29.90
N LEU A 35 -12.40 -11.63 29.12
CA LEU A 35 -13.34 -12.64 28.60
C LEU A 35 -13.03 -14.05 29.12
N PRO A 36 -14.06 -14.89 29.30
CA PRO A 36 -13.88 -16.29 29.71
C PRO A 36 -13.10 -17.11 28.68
N ASP A 37 -12.36 -18.11 29.16
CA ASP A 37 -11.64 -19.06 28.31
C ASP A 37 -12.61 -19.82 27.38
N GLY A 38 -12.26 -19.93 26.10
CA GLY A 38 -13.09 -20.58 25.07
C GLY A 38 -14.06 -19.65 24.34
N SER A 39 -14.03 -18.34 24.63
CA SER A 39 -14.80 -17.32 23.91
C SER A 39 -14.34 -17.15 22.46
N ILE A 40 -15.27 -16.87 21.55
CA ILE A 40 -14.95 -16.46 20.17
C ILE A 40 -15.08 -14.94 20.09
N ILE A 41 -13.99 -14.25 19.72
CA ILE A 41 -13.95 -12.79 19.68
C ILE A 41 -13.78 -12.32 18.25
N PHE A 42 -14.76 -11.57 17.75
CA PHE A 42 -14.62 -10.83 16.51
C PHE A 42 -14.15 -9.42 16.83
N LEU A 43 -13.07 -8.97 16.17
CA LEU A 43 -12.41 -7.68 16.43
C LEU A 43 -11.93 -7.54 17.90
N PRO A 44 -10.98 -8.36 18.37
CA PRO A 44 -10.47 -8.25 19.73
C PRO A 44 -9.86 -6.86 19.97
N CYS A 45 -10.32 -6.19 21.02
CA CYS A 45 -9.71 -4.94 21.46
C CYS A 45 -8.39 -5.29 22.13
N GLN A 46 -7.26 -4.80 21.61
CA GLN A 46 -5.99 -4.85 22.31
C GLN A 46 -5.70 -3.45 22.81
N ASP A 47 -5.39 -3.32 24.10
CA ASP A 47 -4.89 -2.05 24.62
C ASP A 47 -3.64 -1.67 23.82
N ASN A 48 -3.66 -0.48 23.23
CA ASN A 48 -2.60 0.14 22.41
C ASN A 48 -2.51 -0.26 20.92
N MET A 49 -3.53 -0.86 20.31
CA MET A 49 -3.55 -1.00 18.85
C MET A 49 -4.60 -0.08 18.21
N LEU A 50 -4.19 1.17 17.98
CA LEU A 50 -4.87 2.13 17.11
C LEU A 50 -3.86 2.55 16.03
N CYS A 51 -3.97 1.94 14.84
CA CYS A 51 -2.95 2.10 13.81
C CYS A 51 -3.24 3.35 12.98
N CYS A 52 -2.32 4.31 13.05
CA CYS A 52 -1.97 5.12 11.89
C CYS A 52 -1.62 4.20 10.70
N GLY A 53 -2.00 4.56 9.48
CA GLY A 53 -1.78 3.73 8.30
C GLY A 53 -0.53 4.16 7.55
N LEU A 54 0.36 3.22 7.23
CA LEU A 54 1.46 3.45 6.29
C LEU A 54 1.17 2.76 4.96
N ALA A 55 1.44 3.41 3.83
CA ALA A 55 1.40 2.78 2.52
C ALA A 55 2.48 3.37 1.60
N GLY A 56 3.14 2.55 0.80
CA GLY A 56 4.07 3.01 -0.23
C GLY A 56 4.00 2.16 -1.49
N ILE A 57 4.59 2.65 -2.58
CA ILE A 57 4.73 1.91 -3.85
C ILE A 57 6.13 2.07 -4.43
N VAL A 58 6.70 0.95 -4.89
CA VAL A 58 7.91 0.87 -5.71
C VAL A 58 7.64 0.03 -6.96
N SER A 59 7.64 0.65 -8.13
CA SER A 59 7.41 -0.04 -9.40
C SER A 59 8.60 -0.88 -9.83
N PHE A 60 8.37 -1.99 -10.53
CA PHE A 60 9.44 -2.75 -11.20
C PHE A 60 9.81 -2.10 -12.53
N LYS A 61 11.09 -2.13 -12.89
CA LYS A 61 11.56 -1.74 -14.24
C LYS A 61 11.61 -2.91 -15.19
N LYS A 62 12.06 -4.08 -14.73
CA LYS A 62 12.20 -5.26 -15.59
C LYS A 62 10.84 -5.96 -15.65
N LYS A 63 10.10 -5.72 -16.72
CA LYS A 63 8.79 -6.34 -16.93
C LYS A 63 8.95 -7.84 -17.14
N ASN A 64 8.14 -8.63 -16.43
CA ASN A 64 7.78 -9.95 -16.94
C ASN A 64 6.76 -9.75 -18.06
N LYS A 65 6.92 -10.46 -19.20
CA LYS A 65 5.94 -10.39 -20.29
C LYS A 65 4.57 -10.79 -19.76
N THR A 66 3.59 -9.88 -19.85
CA THR A 66 2.18 -10.22 -19.71
C THR A 66 1.72 -10.96 -20.96
N ASP A 67 0.78 -11.89 -20.82
CA ASP A 67 0.13 -12.49 -21.99
C ASP A 67 -0.86 -11.47 -22.55
N ASP A 68 -0.48 -10.80 -23.64
CA ASP A 68 -1.28 -9.77 -24.31
C ASP A 68 -2.55 -10.34 -24.99
N ARG A 69 -2.81 -11.65 -24.86
CA ARG A 69 -3.99 -12.33 -25.42
C ARG A 69 -5.26 -12.22 -24.57
N ILE A 70 -5.19 -11.64 -23.38
CA ILE A 70 -6.38 -11.47 -22.51
C ILE A 70 -7.18 -10.26 -22.99
N ASP A 71 -8.33 -10.51 -23.60
CA ASP A 71 -9.32 -9.49 -23.94
C ASP A 71 -10.66 -9.75 -23.23
N ILE A 72 -11.54 -8.75 -23.22
CA ILE A 72 -12.84 -8.84 -22.54
C ILE A 72 -13.72 -9.95 -23.13
N ASN A 73 -13.59 -10.24 -24.43
CA ASN A 73 -14.38 -11.29 -25.06
C ASN A 73 -14.01 -12.68 -24.53
N SER A 74 -12.71 -12.95 -24.37
CA SER A 74 -12.22 -14.19 -23.77
C SER A 74 -12.74 -14.38 -22.34
N LEU A 75 -12.82 -13.30 -21.56
CA LEU A 75 -13.38 -13.32 -20.20
C LEU A 75 -14.89 -13.63 -20.23
N LYS A 76 -15.63 -13.04 -21.17
CA LYS A 76 -17.06 -13.32 -21.36
C LYS A 76 -17.30 -14.79 -21.72
N ASP A 77 -16.51 -15.36 -22.62
CA ASP A 77 -16.60 -16.77 -22.99
C ASP A 77 -16.35 -17.69 -21.79
N MET A 78 -15.40 -17.33 -20.92
CA MET A 78 -15.16 -18.05 -19.67
C MET A 78 -16.34 -17.95 -18.71
N PHE A 79 -16.96 -16.77 -18.61
CA PHE A 79 -18.13 -16.56 -17.76
C PHE A 79 -19.37 -17.29 -18.28
N ILE A 80 -19.62 -17.29 -19.59
CA ILE A 80 -20.73 -18.06 -20.21
C ILE A 80 -20.61 -19.54 -19.82
N LYS A 81 -19.42 -20.13 -19.91
CA LYS A 81 -19.20 -21.53 -19.50
C LYS A 81 -19.46 -21.77 -18.01
N ILE A 82 -19.27 -20.77 -17.16
CA ILE A 82 -19.62 -20.85 -15.72
C ILE A 82 -21.15 -20.81 -15.55
N GLN A 83 -21.82 -19.92 -16.28
CA GLN A 83 -23.29 -19.79 -16.25
C GLN A 83 -23.99 -21.05 -16.77
N ASP A 84 -23.44 -21.69 -17.81
CA ASP A 84 -23.96 -22.94 -18.37
C ASP A 84 -23.98 -24.08 -17.34
N LEU A 85 -23.11 -24.02 -16.33
CA LEU A 85 -22.99 -25.00 -15.25
C LEU A 85 -23.54 -24.47 -13.92
N CYS A 86 -24.58 -23.63 -13.98
CA CYS A 86 -25.34 -23.19 -12.79
C CYS A 86 -26.02 -24.36 -12.06
N TYR A 87 -26.56 -24.09 -10.87
CA TYR A 87 -27.12 -25.13 -10.00
C TYR A 87 -28.22 -25.93 -10.68
N GLU A 88 -29.18 -25.23 -11.30
CA GLU A 88 -30.31 -25.84 -12.00
C GLU A 88 -29.85 -26.78 -13.12
N ASN A 89 -28.90 -26.34 -13.94
CA ASN A 89 -28.37 -27.12 -15.05
C ASN A 89 -27.58 -28.35 -14.55
N CYS A 90 -26.81 -28.21 -13.46
CA CYS A 90 -26.12 -29.35 -12.85
C CYS A 90 -27.12 -30.41 -12.37
N ARG A 91 -28.19 -30.00 -11.69
CA ARG A 91 -29.23 -30.92 -11.20
C ARG A 91 -30.01 -31.56 -12.35
N GLN A 92 -30.40 -30.80 -13.37
CA GLN A 92 -31.12 -31.33 -14.54
C GLN A 92 -30.31 -32.38 -15.32
N ASN A 93 -28.99 -32.18 -15.42
CA ASN A 93 -28.09 -33.08 -16.15
C ASN A 93 -27.48 -34.19 -15.26
N GLY A 94 -27.88 -34.30 -13.99
CA GLY A 94 -27.36 -35.30 -13.06
C GLY A 94 -25.85 -35.15 -12.78
N LEU A 95 -25.30 -33.93 -12.87
CA LEU A 95 -23.89 -33.65 -12.66
C LEU A 95 -23.59 -33.51 -11.16
N ASN A 96 -22.42 -34.01 -10.76
CA ASN A 96 -21.90 -33.80 -9.41
C ASN A 96 -21.49 -32.34 -9.21
N LEU A 97 -21.94 -31.73 -8.10
CA LEU A 97 -21.70 -30.32 -7.80
C LEU A 97 -20.23 -30.01 -7.50
N GLU A 98 -19.50 -30.90 -6.84
CA GLU A 98 -18.08 -30.73 -6.56
C GLU A 98 -17.27 -30.59 -7.86
N ASP A 99 -17.53 -31.40 -8.88
CA ASP A 99 -16.75 -31.30 -10.12
C ASP A 99 -17.27 -30.23 -11.09
N HIS A 100 -18.59 -29.98 -11.10
CA HIS A 100 -19.22 -29.26 -12.22
C HIS A 100 -19.84 -27.92 -11.85
N TYR A 101 -20.31 -27.72 -10.62
CA TYR A 101 -21.03 -26.48 -10.26
C TYR A 101 -20.16 -25.26 -10.56
N LEU A 102 -20.68 -24.33 -11.38
CA LEU A 102 -19.97 -23.14 -11.84
C LEU A 102 -18.65 -23.44 -12.60
N GLY A 103 -18.57 -24.58 -13.30
CA GLY A 103 -17.37 -25.01 -14.02
C GLY A 103 -16.29 -25.65 -13.17
N GLY A 104 -16.53 -25.83 -11.87
CA GLY A 104 -15.55 -26.36 -10.93
C GLY A 104 -14.49 -25.33 -10.51
N GLU A 105 -13.69 -25.68 -9.51
CA GLU A 105 -12.74 -24.75 -8.89
C GLU A 105 -11.69 -24.22 -9.87
N LYS A 106 -11.18 -25.06 -10.77
CA LYS A 106 -10.14 -24.66 -11.73
C LYS A 106 -10.61 -23.59 -12.70
N GLN A 107 -11.86 -23.66 -13.14
CA GLN A 107 -12.40 -22.73 -14.12
C GLN A 107 -12.66 -21.35 -13.50
N ILE A 108 -13.24 -21.33 -12.30
CA ILE A 108 -13.44 -20.08 -11.54
C ILE A 108 -12.10 -19.44 -11.21
N ALA A 109 -11.13 -20.22 -10.73
CA ALA A 109 -9.79 -19.72 -10.43
C ALA A 109 -9.07 -19.17 -11.68
N ALA A 110 -9.23 -19.83 -12.84
CA ALA A 110 -8.67 -19.33 -14.10
C ALA A 110 -9.31 -18.00 -14.53
N LEU A 111 -10.64 -17.88 -14.42
CA LEU A 111 -11.33 -16.63 -14.72
C LEU A 111 -10.85 -15.52 -13.77
N PHE A 112 -10.80 -15.79 -12.47
CA PHE A 112 -10.34 -14.81 -11.49
C PHE A 112 -8.91 -14.35 -11.76
N GLN A 113 -8.00 -15.27 -12.10
CA GLN A 113 -6.64 -14.91 -12.45
C GLN A 113 -6.58 -14.02 -13.69
N ASN A 114 -7.39 -14.29 -14.73
CA ASN A 114 -7.43 -13.46 -15.94
C ASN A 114 -8.04 -12.08 -15.68
N VAL A 115 -9.09 -11.99 -14.86
CA VAL A 115 -9.66 -10.72 -14.41
C VAL A 115 -8.62 -9.92 -13.63
N ARG A 116 -7.90 -10.55 -12.69
CA ARG A 116 -6.83 -9.88 -11.93
C ARG A 116 -5.68 -9.41 -12.82
N ASN A 117 -5.37 -10.11 -13.91
CA ASN A 117 -4.35 -9.69 -14.87
C ASN A 117 -4.73 -8.37 -15.58
N LEU A 118 -6.01 -8.00 -15.67
CA LEU A 118 -6.41 -6.68 -16.20
C LEU A 118 -5.86 -5.52 -15.36
N LYS A 119 -5.44 -5.76 -14.12
CA LYS A 119 -4.77 -4.76 -13.26
C LYS A 119 -3.30 -4.55 -13.63
N CYS A 120 -2.71 -5.41 -14.45
CA CYS A 120 -1.34 -5.21 -14.94
C CYS A 120 -1.27 -3.96 -15.81
N ASN A 121 -0.18 -3.19 -15.71
CA ASN A 121 -0.02 -1.87 -16.32
C ASN A 121 -0.38 -1.81 -17.82
N ASP A 122 0.06 -2.78 -18.63
CA ASP A 122 -0.17 -2.77 -20.08
C ASP A 122 -1.63 -3.08 -20.43
N LEU A 123 -2.24 -4.10 -19.80
CA LEU A 123 -3.65 -4.45 -19.98
C LEU A 123 -4.58 -3.36 -19.43
N PHE A 124 -4.25 -2.81 -18.26
CA PHE A 124 -4.98 -1.70 -17.65
C PHE A 124 -4.95 -0.47 -18.54
N TYR A 125 -3.79 -0.11 -19.10
CA TYR A 125 -3.68 1.03 -20.03
C TYR A 125 -4.56 0.86 -21.27
N ASN A 126 -4.52 -0.33 -21.90
CA ASN A 126 -5.38 -0.64 -23.04
C ASN A 126 -6.87 -0.51 -22.68
N LEU A 127 -7.26 -1.03 -21.51
CA LEU A 127 -8.62 -0.87 -21.00
C LEU A 127 -8.97 0.60 -20.75
N PHE A 128 -8.02 1.38 -20.19
CA PHE A 128 -8.19 2.78 -19.81
C PHE A 128 -8.44 3.72 -21.00
N ILE A 129 -7.79 3.49 -22.15
CA ILE A 129 -7.96 4.34 -23.34
C ILE A 129 -9.17 3.94 -24.20
N HIS A 130 -9.66 2.71 -24.10
CA HIS A 130 -10.75 2.21 -24.94
C HIS A 130 -12.11 2.23 -24.22
N ARG A 131 -12.94 3.24 -24.53
CA ARG A 131 -14.31 3.38 -23.99
C ARG A 131 -15.22 2.19 -24.28
N ASN A 132 -15.08 1.54 -25.43
CA ASN A 132 -15.87 0.35 -25.76
C ASN A 132 -15.53 -0.80 -24.81
N SER A 133 -14.24 -1.04 -24.56
CA SER A 133 -13.79 -2.05 -23.60
C SER A 133 -14.34 -1.77 -22.20
N GLN A 134 -14.32 -0.51 -21.73
CA GLN A 134 -14.89 -0.13 -20.44
C GLN A 134 -16.39 -0.45 -20.33
N ARG A 135 -17.17 -0.08 -21.34
CA ARG A 135 -18.62 -0.40 -21.39
C ARG A 135 -18.88 -1.90 -21.38
N GLU A 136 -18.07 -2.67 -22.11
CA GLU A 136 -18.23 -4.12 -22.14
C GLU A 136 -17.82 -4.78 -20.81
N LEU A 137 -16.87 -4.19 -20.08
CA LEU A 137 -16.51 -4.61 -18.72
C LEU A 137 -17.61 -4.28 -17.70
N GLU A 138 -18.21 -3.08 -17.79
CA GLU A 138 -19.36 -2.68 -16.96
C GLU A 138 -20.56 -3.61 -17.17
N LYS A 139 -20.96 -3.85 -18.43
CA LYS A 139 -22.03 -4.81 -18.76
C LYS A 139 -21.75 -6.21 -18.24
N MET A 140 -20.50 -6.66 -18.36
CA MET A 140 -20.09 -7.96 -17.85
C MET A 140 -20.24 -8.02 -16.33
N ALA A 141 -19.85 -6.97 -15.62
CA ALA A 141 -20.03 -6.88 -14.18
C ALA A 141 -21.51 -6.89 -13.75
N ASP A 142 -22.38 -6.17 -14.47
CA ASP A 142 -23.83 -6.20 -14.23
C ASP A 142 -24.39 -7.62 -14.36
N HIS A 143 -24.00 -8.35 -15.41
CA HIS A 143 -24.39 -9.76 -15.58
C HIS A 143 -23.85 -10.67 -14.47
N PHE A 144 -22.67 -10.39 -13.90
CA PHE A 144 -22.19 -11.12 -12.72
C PHE A 144 -23.12 -10.92 -11.53
N PHE A 145 -23.53 -9.68 -11.24
CA PHE A 145 -24.40 -9.41 -10.09
C PHE A 145 -25.77 -10.08 -10.24
N GLU A 146 -26.38 -10.01 -11.43
CA GLU A 146 -27.63 -10.71 -11.70
C GLU A 146 -27.50 -12.23 -11.50
N PHE A 147 -26.38 -12.80 -11.98
CA PHE A 147 -26.10 -14.22 -11.84
C PHE A 147 -25.84 -14.64 -10.38
N ILE A 148 -25.03 -13.86 -9.64
CA ILE A 148 -24.76 -14.09 -8.22
C ILE A 148 -26.06 -14.05 -7.41
N ASP A 149 -26.90 -13.04 -7.64
CA ASP A 149 -28.19 -12.89 -6.95
C ASP A 149 -29.13 -14.07 -7.24
N LYS A 150 -29.16 -14.56 -8.49
CA LYS A 150 -29.89 -15.79 -8.85
C LYS A 150 -29.38 -16.99 -8.06
N GLU A 151 -28.08 -17.26 -8.10
CA GLU A 151 -27.49 -18.45 -7.46
C GLU A 151 -27.56 -18.39 -5.92
N GLN A 152 -27.41 -17.20 -5.33
CA GLN A 152 -27.56 -17.01 -3.88
C GLN A 152 -29.01 -17.32 -3.44
N ARG A 153 -30.02 -16.80 -4.15
CA ARG A 153 -31.41 -17.12 -3.84
C ARG A 153 -31.71 -18.61 -3.97
N LEU A 154 -31.12 -19.27 -4.97
CA LEU A 154 -31.26 -20.72 -5.14
C LEU A 154 -30.64 -21.48 -3.97
N LEU A 155 -29.44 -21.09 -3.53
CA LEU A 155 -28.81 -21.66 -2.34
C LEU A 155 -29.72 -21.47 -1.12
N ASP A 156 -30.22 -20.27 -0.86
CA ASP A 156 -31.07 -19.98 0.30
C ASP A 156 -32.35 -20.83 0.29
N LEU A 157 -32.96 -21.05 -0.88
CA LEU A 157 -34.16 -21.87 -1.05
C LEU A 157 -33.89 -23.38 -0.91
N GLN A 158 -32.72 -23.85 -1.34
CA GLN A 158 -32.39 -25.27 -1.37
C GLN A 158 -31.59 -25.74 -0.16
N MET A 159 -31.06 -24.84 0.66
CA MET A 159 -30.14 -25.15 1.75
C MET A 159 -30.64 -26.24 2.70
N GLY A 160 -31.95 -26.28 2.97
CA GLY A 160 -32.56 -27.31 3.82
C GLY A 160 -32.67 -28.71 3.19
N ASN A 161 -32.49 -28.82 1.87
CA ASN A 161 -32.58 -30.06 1.09
C ASN A 161 -31.21 -30.56 0.60
N LEU A 162 -30.14 -29.83 0.92
CA LEU A 162 -28.77 -30.12 0.48
C LEU A 162 -27.98 -30.76 1.62
N GLU A 163 -27.05 -31.65 1.26
CA GLU A 163 -26.04 -32.12 2.22
C GLU A 163 -25.11 -30.97 2.62
N SER A 164 -24.55 -31.02 3.84
CA SER A 164 -23.69 -29.94 4.34
C SER A 164 -22.48 -29.65 3.44
N ASP A 165 -21.90 -30.67 2.83
CA ASP A 165 -20.79 -30.52 1.90
C ASP A 165 -21.21 -29.81 0.61
N GLU A 166 -22.42 -30.09 0.10
CA GLU A 166 -22.96 -29.40 -1.08
C GLU A 166 -23.23 -27.92 -0.78
N VAL A 167 -23.78 -27.59 0.40
CA VAL A 167 -23.97 -26.20 0.84
C VAL A 167 -22.63 -25.46 0.90
N ASN A 168 -21.61 -26.08 1.47
CA ASN A 168 -20.27 -25.49 1.56
C ASN A 168 -19.66 -25.24 0.17
N ILE A 169 -19.81 -26.18 -0.76
CA ILE A 169 -19.33 -26.04 -2.14
C ILE A 169 -20.04 -24.87 -2.84
N LEU A 170 -21.37 -24.79 -2.71
CA LEU A 170 -22.16 -23.73 -3.33
C LEU A 170 -21.77 -22.36 -2.77
N SER A 171 -21.80 -22.21 -1.44
CA SER A 171 -21.47 -20.95 -0.77
C SER A 171 -20.07 -20.47 -1.15
N ARG A 172 -19.05 -21.33 -1.05
CA ARG A 172 -17.67 -20.96 -1.36
C ARG A 172 -17.50 -20.54 -2.82
N ARG A 173 -18.16 -21.19 -3.77
CA ARG A 173 -18.05 -20.82 -5.20
C ARG A 173 -18.81 -19.55 -5.52
N ILE A 174 -19.97 -19.33 -4.92
CA ILE A 174 -20.72 -18.08 -5.03
C ILE A 174 -19.85 -16.92 -4.49
N ASP A 175 -19.20 -17.10 -3.34
CA ASP A 175 -18.30 -16.09 -2.78
C ASP A 175 -17.10 -15.83 -3.70
N PHE A 176 -16.54 -16.87 -4.32
CA PHE A 176 -15.45 -16.69 -5.27
C PHE A 176 -15.88 -15.92 -6.54
N ILE A 177 -17.13 -16.10 -7.00
CA ILE A 177 -17.69 -15.30 -8.09
C ILE A 177 -17.96 -13.85 -7.63
N LYS A 178 -18.38 -13.63 -6.37
CA LYS A 178 -18.48 -12.28 -5.80
C LYS A 178 -17.13 -11.56 -5.82
N ASP A 179 -16.03 -12.24 -5.51
CA ASP A 179 -14.68 -11.66 -5.59
C ASP A 179 -14.31 -11.25 -7.03
N ILE A 180 -14.70 -12.05 -8.03
CA ILE A 180 -14.51 -11.71 -9.45
C ILE A 180 -15.29 -10.44 -9.81
N ALA A 181 -16.57 -10.38 -9.42
CA ALA A 181 -17.43 -9.21 -9.66
C ALA A 181 -16.90 -7.95 -8.96
N TRP A 182 -16.42 -8.09 -7.72
CA TRP A 182 -15.75 -7.03 -6.97
C TRP A 182 -14.49 -6.53 -7.68
N CYS A 183 -13.66 -7.43 -8.19
CA CYS A 183 -12.45 -7.06 -8.94
C CYS A 183 -12.79 -6.26 -10.20
N LEU A 184 -13.78 -6.70 -10.99
CA LEU A 184 -14.24 -5.97 -12.19
C LEU A 184 -14.75 -4.57 -11.84
N THR A 185 -15.54 -4.44 -10.78
CA THR A 185 -16.18 -3.16 -10.41
C THR A 185 -15.28 -2.27 -9.58
N SER A 186 -15.00 -2.65 -8.34
CA SER A 186 -14.31 -1.85 -7.34
C SER A 186 -12.83 -1.65 -7.68
N GLU A 187 -12.14 -2.70 -8.13
CA GLU A 187 -10.69 -2.65 -8.33
C GLU A 187 -10.28 -2.17 -9.74
N ILE A 188 -11.15 -2.36 -10.75
CA ILE A 188 -10.86 -1.98 -12.14
C ILE A 188 -11.71 -0.79 -12.58
N ALA A 189 -13.04 -0.94 -12.73
CA ALA A 189 -13.90 0.10 -13.31
C ALA A 189 -13.89 1.40 -12.50
N ASN A 190 -14.10 1.30 -11.18
CA ASN A 190 -14.10 2.46 -10.28
C ASN A 190 -12.74 3.16 -10.26
N ASN A 191 -11.64 2.39 -10.31
CA ASN A 191 -10.31 2.95 -10.34
C ASN A 191 -10.00 3.67 -11.67
N ILE A 192 -10.50 3.17 -12.81
CA ILE A 192 -10.43 3.91 -14.09
C ILE A 192 -11.08 5.29 -13.94
N ASN A 193 -12.26 5.36 -13.32
CA ASN A 193 -12.96 6.64 -13.12
C ASN A 193 -12.19 7.58 -12.18
N LYS A 194 -11.65 7.06 -11.06
CA LYS A 194 -10.80 7.84 -10.15
C LYS A 194 -9.54 8.37 -10.86
N ILE A 195 -8.88 7.57 -11.69
CA ILE A 195 -7.66 7.96 -12.41
C ILE A 195 -7.97 9.00 -13.50
N LYS A 196 -9.06 8.83 -14.26
CA LYS A 196 -9.52 9.87 -15.20
C LYS A 196 -9.79 11.20 -14.52
N SER A 197 -10.33 11.16 -13.29
CA SER A 197 -10.58 12.38 -12.52
C SER A 197 -9.32 13.17 -12.19
N PHE A 198 -8.14 12.51 -12.10
CA PHE A 198 -6.86 13.20 -11.98
C PHE A 198 -6.44 13.84 -13.29
N LEU A 199 -6.44 13.09 -14.39
CA LEU A 199 -5.99 13.57 -15.70
C LEU A 199 -6.87 14.69 -16.28
N GLY A 200 -8.16 14.76 -15.90
CA GLY A 200 -9.09 15.73 -16.47
C GLY A 200 -9.45 15.42 -17.92
N ASP A 201 -10.23 16.31 -18.55
CA ASP A 201 -10.77 16.12 -19.91
C ASP A 201 -9.89 16.73 -21.02
N ASP A 202 -8.82 17.45 -20.67
CA ASP A 202 -8.00 18.27 -21.59
C ASP A 202 -6.90 17.48 -22.34
N HIS A 203 -6.80 16.17 -22.14
CA HIS A 203 -5.70 15.37 -22.69
C HIS A 203 -6.05 14.75 -24.06
N GLU A 204 -5.18 14.98 -25.05
CA GLU A 204 -4.90 14.00 -26.12
C GLU A 204 -4.62 12.63 -25.46
N THR A 205 -4.88 11.51 -26.15
CA THR A 205 -4.79 10.16 -25.56
C THR A 205 -3.56 10.01 -24.66
N PRO A 206 -3.74 9.83 -23.33
CA PRO A 206 -2.64 9.87 -22.40
C PRO A 206 -1.67 8.72 -22.66
N ILE A 207 -0.41 8.94 -22.36
CA ILE A 207 0.65 7.94 -22.56
C ILE A 207 0.66 6.92 -21.43
N SER A 208 1.13 5.71 -21.72
CA SER A 208 1.03 4.56 -20.80
C SER A 208 1.66 4.82 -19.42
N TYR A 209 2.86 5.40 -19.36
CA TYR A 209 3.51 5.64 -18.07
C TYR A 209 2.79 6.69 -17.21
N GLU A 210 2.21 7.72 -17.82
CA GLU A 210 1.43 8.75 -17.13
C GLU A 210 0.21 8.12 -16.44
N VAL A 211 -0.54 7.30 -17.18
CA VAL A 211 -1.68 6.53 -16.63
C VAL A 211 -1.22 5.61 -15.50
N ASN A 212 -0.08 4.94 -15.65
CA ASN A 212 0.44 4.02 -14.64
C ASN A 212 0.92 4.73 -13.37
N ILE A 213 1.50 5.92 -13.47
CA ILE A 213 1.87 6.74 -12.29
C ILE A 213 0.60 7.15 -11.54
N PHE A 214 -0.43 7.67 -12.22
CA PHE A 214 -1.69 8.02 -11.56
C PHE A 214 -2.45 6.81 -11.02
N LYS A 215 -2.34 5.65 -11.66
CA LYS A 215 -2.83 4.37 -11.13
C LYS A 215 -2.19 4.04 -9.79
N GLN A 216 -0.89 4.22 -9.67
CA GLN A 216 -0.16 3.93 -8.43
C GLN A 216 -0.45 4.98 -7.34
N ILE A 217 -0.53 6.25 -7.70
CA ILE A 217 -1.01 7.30 -6.79
C ILE A 217 -2.40 6.93 -6.26
N ASN A 218 -3.31 6.51 -7.15
CA ASN A 218 -4.65 6.07 -6.76
C ASN A 218 -4.64 4.84 -5.86
N ALA A 219 -3.78 3.85 -6.11
CA ALA A 219 -3.64 2.65 -5.28
C ALA A 219 -3.16 3.00 -3.86
N VAL A 220 -2.16 3.88 -3.71
CA VAL A 220 -1.72 4.38 -2.40
C VAL A 220 -2.83 5.15 -1.70
N LEU A 221 -3.54 6.03 -2.42
CA LEU A 221 -4.65 6.80 -1.85
C LEU A 221 -5.81 5.91 -1.41
N ASN A 222 -6.19 4.90 -2.20
CA ASN A 222 -7.18 3.90 -1.82
C ASN A 222 -6.73 3.12 -0.56
N SER A 223 -5.44 2.77 -0.47
CA SER A 223 -4.88 2.07 0.69
C SER A 223 -4.99 2.91 1.95
N ILE A 224 -4.50 4.14 1.96
CA ILE A 224 -4.57 4.99 3.15
C ILE A 224 -6.01 5.39 3.51
N ASP A 225 -6.94 5.41 2.55
CA ASP A 225 -8.37 5.62 2.79
C ASP A 225 -8.97 4.50 3.65
N ARG A 226 -8.59 3.24 3.36
CA ARG A 226 -8.99 2.06 4.15
C ARG A 226 -8.31 2.00 5.51
N LEU A 227 -7.09 2.51 5.60
CA LEU A 227 -6.30 2.54 6.84
C LEU A 227 -6.53 3.82 7.65
N GLU A 228 -7.43 4.69 7.19
CA GLU A 228 -7.72 5.91 7.90
C GLU A 228 -8.51 5.60 9.17
N VAL A 229 -8.09 6.25 10.24
CA VAL A 229 -8.70 6.17 11.57
C VAL A 229 -8.97 7.59 12.05
N ARG A 230 -10.01 7.77 12.88
CA ARG A 230 -10.46 9.10 13.32
C ARG A 230 -9.96 9.45 14.71
N GLY A 231 -9.67 10.75 14.88
CA GLY A 231 -9.25 11.35 16.13
C GLY A 231 -7.79 11.77 16.08
N ARG A 232 -7.53 13.07 16.28
CA ARG A 232 -6.18 13.65 16.27
C ARG A 232 -5.39 13.30 15.00
N ASP A 233 -6.06 13.34 13.85
CA ASP A 233 -5.58 12.78 12.60
C ASP A 233 -4.97 13.82 11.63
N SER A 234 -4.02 13.34 10.85
CA SER A 234 -3.49 14.03 9.68
C SER A 234 -3.12 13.01 8.62
N ALA A 235 -3.07 13.37 7.36
CA ALA A 235 -2.63 12.48 6.29
C ALA A 235 -1.69 13.21 5.33
N GLY A 236 -0.66 12.50 4.88
CA GLY A 236 0.27 13.03 3.90
C GLY A 236 0.73 11.99 2.92
N ILE A 237 1.14 12.47 1.75
CA ILE A 237 1.68 11.66 0.65
C ILE A 237 2.82 12.43 0.01
N SER A 238 3.92 11.71 -0.20
CA SER A 238 5.09 12.18 -0.94
C SER A 238 5.33 11.33 -2.17
N MET A 239 5.57 11.99 -3.28
CA MET A 239 5.89 11.38 -4.57
C MET A 239 7.27 11.89 -5.00
N MET A 240 8.23 10.99 -5.13
CA MET A 240 9.59 11.33 -5.54
C MET A 240 9.81 10.84 -6.97
N PHE A 241 10.28 11.73 -7.84
CA PHE A 241 10.60 11.45 -9.24
C PHE A 241 12.07 11.79 -9.48
N VAL A 242 12.81 10.89 -10.11
CA VAL A 242 14.19 11.13 -10.52
C VAL A 242 14.26 11.17 -12.03
N LEU A 243 14.64 12.33 -12.56
CA LEU A 243 14.80 12.60 -13.99
C LEU A 243 16.27 12.62 -14.37
N GLU A 244 16.55 12.31 -15.63
CA GLU A 244 17.84 12.65 -16.24
C GLU A 244 17.92 14.15 -16.46
N GLY A 245 19.13 14.73 -16.43
CA GLY A 245 19.31 16.18 -16.55
C GLY A 245 18.62 16.78 -17.78
N SER A 246 18.68 16.12 -18.93
CA SER A 246 18.03 16.59 -20.17
C SER A 246 16.49 16.52 -20.15
N GLU A 247 15.90 15.60 -19.37
CA GLU A 247 14.45 15.56 -19.13
C GLU A 247 14.05 16.67 -18.16
N PHE A 248 14.86 16.92 -17.13
CA PHE A 248 14.63 18.02 -16.19
C PHE A 248 14.70 19.40 -16.86
N ASP A 249 15.69 19.63 -17.74
CA ASP A 249 15.82 20.90 -18.46
C ASP A 249 14.56 21.17 -19.31
N ARG A 250 14.03 20.16 -20.01
CA ARG A 250 12.78 20.26 -20.76
C ARG A 250 11.57 20.51 -19.85
N PHE A 251 11.51 19.85 -18.69
CA PHE A 251 10.49 20.11 -17.69
C PHE A 251 10.53 21.57 -17.23
N GLU A 252 11.70 22.10 -16.89
CA GLU A 252 11.87 23.48 -16.45
C GLU A 252 11.45 24.48 -17.54
N GLU A 253 11.78 24.21 -18.81
CA GLU A 253 11.32 25.01 -19.96
C GLU A 253 9.79 25.03 -20.09
N ILE A 254 9.12 23.88 -19.94
CA ILE A 254 7.65 23.80 -19.97
C ILE A 254 7.04 24.59 -18.82
N ILE A 255 7.58 24.45 -17.61
CA ILE A 255 7.13 25.16 -16.40
C ILE A 255 7.27 26.68 -16.60
N LYS A 256 8.39 27.15 -17.15
CA LYS A 256 8.61 28.56 -17.52
C LYS A 256 7.60 29.02 -18.57
N LYS A 257 7.41 28.27 -19.65
CA LYS A 257 6.44 28.59 -20.73
C LYS A 257 4.99 28.65 -20.23
N LYS A 258 4.65 27.87 -19.21
CA LYS A 258 3.31 27.85 -18.59
C LYS A 258 3.15 28.88 -17.45
N ASN A 259 4.14 29.73 -17.21
CA ASN A 259 4.15 30.70 -16.11
C ASN A 259 3.99 30.06 -14.72
N LEU A 260 4.52 28.85 -14.52
CA LEU A 260 4.46 28.11 -13.25
C LEU A 260 5.78 28.15 -12.46
N TYR A 261 6.80 28.83 -12.99
CA TYR A 261 8.15 28.82 -12.41
C TYR A 261 8.24 29.52 -11.05
N ASP A 262 7.54 30.64 -10.88
CA ASP A 262 7.49 31.34 -9.58
C ASP A 262 6.81 30.48 -8.52
N GLN A 263 5.72 29.79 -8.90
CA GLN A 263 5.05 28.83 -8.01
C GLN A 263 5.96 27.66 -7.64
N LEU A 264 6.72 27.11 -8.60
CA LEU A 264 7.71 26.06 -8.34
C LEU A 264 8.75 26.53 -7.31
N LYS A 265 9.30 27.74 -7.49
CA LYS A 265 10.29 28.33 -6.58
C LYS A 265 9.73 28.56 -5.19
N GLU A 266 8.56 29.17 -5.08
CA GLU A 266 7.89 29.45 -3.80
C GLU A 266 7.64 28.15 -3.01
N ARG A 267 7.19 27.11 -3.70
CA ARG A 267 6.95 25.80 -3.08
C ARG A 267 8.24 25.07 -2.69
N SER A 268 9.37 25.44 -3.31
CA SER A 268 10.69 24.85 -3.07
C SER A 268 11.55 25.58 -2.03
N SER A 269 11.16 26.79 -1.63
CA SER A 269 11.95 27.64 -0.73
C SER A 269 11.46 27.62 0.73
N ARG A 270 10.73 26.58 1.13
CA ARG A 270 10.13 26.48 2.48
C ARG A 270 11.08 25.78 3.44
N ASP A 271 11.20 26.32 4.65
CA ASP A 271 12.06 25.76 5.71
C ASP A 271 11.46 24.50 6.36
N VAL A 272 10.15 24.30 6.21
CA VAL A 272 9.39 23.18 6.78
C VAL A 272 8.59 22.50 5.68
N LEU A 273 8.64 21.16 5.64
CA LEU A 273 7.83 20.38 4.71
C LEU A 273 6.36 20.40 5.12
N VAL A 274 5.58 21.23 4.43
CA VAL A 274 4.13 21.41 4.61
C VAL A 274 3.36 21.06 3.32
N ASN A 275 2.03 21.23 3.32
CA ASN A 275 1.22 20.92 2.15
C ASN A 275 1.66 21.70 0.90
N LEU A 276 1.63 21.06 -0.27
CA LEU A 276 2.16 21.57 -1.54
C LEU A 276 3.67 21.84 -1.53
N GLY A 277 4.43 21.29 -0.58
CA GLY A 277 5.90 21.38 -0.59
C GLY A 277 6.49 20.70 -1.82
N ILE A 278 7.54 21.31 -2.38
CA ILE A 278 8.38 20.70 -3.42
C ILE A 278 9.82 20.71 -2.92
N GLU A 279 10.54 19.60 -3.08
CA GLU A 279 11.99 19.59 -2.89
C GLU A 279 12.66 19.18 -4.19
N VAL A 280 13.73 19.89 -4.56
CA VAL A 280 14.52 19.61 -5.75
C VAL A 280 15.96 19.41 -5.32
N ASN A 281 16.55 18.29 -5.70
CA ASN A 281 17.96 18.02 -5.47
C ASN A 281 18.65 17.56 -6.76
N GLU A 282 19.79 18.17 -7.06
CA GLU A 282 20.62 17.82 -8.22
C GLU A 282 21.81 16.99 -7.75
N SER A 283 22.01 15.84 -8.40
CA SER A 283 23.10 14.92 -8.09
C SER A 283 23.72 14.33 -9.35
N GLY A 284 24.95 13.81 -9.22
CA GLY A 284 25.59 13.01 -10.25
C GLY A 284 25.35 11.53 -10.02
N ASP A 285 25.22 10.75 -11.09
CA ASP A 285 25.19 9.30 -10.97
C ASP A 285 26.57 8.66 -10.92
N GLU A 286 26.61 7.32 -10.85
CA GLU A 286 27.86 6.54 -10.81
C GLU A 286 28.82 6.86 -11.98
N ASN A 287 28.29 7.39 -13.11
CA ASN A 287 29.06 7.80 -14.28
C ASN A 287 29.24 9.33 -14.37
N GLY A 288 28.85 10.07 -13.34
CA GLY A 288 28.87 11.53 -13.30
C GLY A 288 27.80 12.22 -14.14
N GLN A 289 26.80 11.49 -14.64
CA GLN A 289 25.69 12.09 -15.39
C GLN A 289 24.72 12.80 -14.44
N LYS A 290 24.32 14.01 -14.81
CA LYS A 290 23.35 14.81 -14.06
C LYS A 290 22.01 14.06 -13.93
N ARG A 291 21.53 13.95 -12.69
CA ARG A 291 20.19 13.52 -12.33
C ARG A 291 19.56 14.57 -11.43
N VAL A 292 18.25 14.72 -11.52
CA VAL A 292 17.51 15.66 -10.68
C VAL A 292 16.35 14.92 -10.04
N ALA A 293 16.32 14.93 -8.71
CA ALA A 293 15.21 14.43 -7.92
C ALA A 293 14.25 15.57 -7.62
N ILE A 294 12.96 15.32 -7.80
CA ILE A 294 11.87 16.21 -7.42
C ILE A 294 10.90 15.44 -6.54
N ALA A 295 10.71 15.89 -5.31
CA ALA A 295 9.72 15.34 -4.39
C ALA A 295 8.56 16.33 -4.22
N LEU A 296 7.33 15.89 -4.50
CA LEU A 296 6.12 16.66 -4.24
C LEU A 296 5.41 16.06 -3.03
N THR A 297 4.98 16.92 -2.11
CA THR A 297 4.33 16.50 -0.86
C THR A 297 3.00 17.20 -0.66
N TYR A 298 1.97 16.43 -0.37
CA TYR A 298 0.63 16.89 -0.03
C TYR A 298 0.31 16.46 1.39
N LYS A 299 -0.21 17.38 2.21
CA LYS A 299 -0.50 17.14 3.62
C LYS A 299 -1.84 17.76 3.99
N VAL A 300 -2.51 17.14 4.93
CA VAL A 300 -3.75 17.63 5.54
C VAL A 300 -3.67 17.31 7.02
N ALA A 301 -3.94 18.29 7.87
CA ALA A 301 -4.07 18.09 9.31
C ALA A 301 -5.36 18.74 9.77
N ALA A 302 -6.24 17.97 10.41
CA ALA A 302 -7.51 18.45 10.91
C ALA A 302 -7.79 17.80 12.27
N GLU A 303 -8.01 18.62 13.30
CA GLU A 303 -8.34 18.09 14.64
C GLU A 303 -9.74 17.47 14.70
N VAL A 304 -10.64 17.91 13.80
CA VAL A 304 -12.03 17.46 13.70
C VAL A 304 -12.39 17.27 12.22
N GLY A 305 -12.92 16.10 11.86
CA GLY A 305 -13.35 15.75 10.51
C GLY A 305 -14.12 14.41 10.46
N SER A 306 -14.62 14.05 9.29
CA SER A 306 -15.30 12.79 9.00
C SER A 306 -14.38 11.81 8.28
N LEU A 307 -14.57 10.50 8.47
CA LEU A 307 -13.84 9.46 7.74
C LEU A 307 -13.91 9.71 6.22
N GLY A 308 -12.76 9.66 5.54
CA GLY A 308 -12.58 10.00 4.12
C GLY A 308 -12.18 11.45 3.84
N ASP A 309 -12.30 12.39 4.79
CA ASP A 309 -12.05 13.82 4.52
C ASP A 309 -10.60 14.11 4.15
N ASN A 310 -9.62 13.49 4.83
CA ASN A 310 -8.21 13.77 4.55
C ASN A 310 -7.85 13.27 3.15
N ILE A 311 -8.26 12.04 2.80
CA ILE A 311 -7.99 11.47 1.49
C ILE A 311 -8.72 12.24 0.39
N GLN A 312 -9.96 12.69 0.63
CA GLN A 312 -10.66 13.56 -0.31
C GLN A 312 -9.89 14.86 -0.56
N SER A 313 -9.36 15.47 0.49
CA SER A 313 -8.55 16.69 0.39
C SER A 313 -7.22 16.45 -0.34
N LEU A 314 -6.50 15.36 -0.04
CA LEU A 314 -5.31 14.95 -0.77
C LEU A 314 -5.60 14.72 -2.26
N ARG A 315 -6.69 14.01 -2.60
CA ARG A 315 -7.13 13.81 -3.99
C ARG A 315 -7.40 15.15 -4.69
N LYS A 316 -8.04 16.10 -4.01
CA LYS A 316 -8.33 17.44 -4.54
C LYS A 316 -7.03 18.22 -4.80
N HIS A 317 -6.07 18.19 -3.89
CA HIS A 317 -4.77 18.86 -4.09
C HIS A 317 -4.00 18.26 -5.26
N ILE A 318 -3.90 16.92 -5.34
CA ILE A 318 -3.23 16.22 -6.44
C ILE A 318 -3.91 16.51 -7.78
N LYS A 319 -5.24 16.44 -7.83
CA LYS A 319 -6.01 16.74 -9.04
C LYS A 319 -5.73 18.15 -9.57
N ASN A 320 -5.60 19.15 -8.69
CA ASN A 320 -5.47 20.54 -9.08
C ASN A 320 -4.01 21.02 -9.23
N ASP A 321 -3.02 20.14 -9.07
CA ASP A 321 -1.60 20.51 -9.13
C ASP A 321 -1.03 20.41 -10.54
N THR A 322 -1.08 21.52 -11.28
CA THR A 322 -0.56 21.59 -12.65
C THR A 322 0.94 21.26 -12.73
N ILE A 323 1.74 21.51 -11.69
CA ILE A 323 3.17 21.18 -11.69
C ILE A 323 3.36 19.67 -11.69
N LEU A 324 2.60 18.94 -10.85
CA LEU A 324 2.58 17.47 -10.84
C LEU A 324 2.19 16.94 -12.23
N HIS A 325 1.09 17.44 -12.79
CA HIS A 325 0.60 17.03 -14.12
C HIS A 325 1.63 17.24 -15.24
N LYS A 326 2.44 18.30 -15.16
CA LYS A 326 3.55 18.48 -16.11
C LYS A 326 4.72 17.57 -15.80
N LEU A 327 5.05 17.33 -14.54
CA LEU A 327 6.14 16.45 -14.17
C LEU A 327 5.89 15.00 -14.62
N VAL A 328 4.70 14.45 -14.36
CA VAL A 328 4.34 13.08 -14.75
C VAL A 328 4.19 12.88 -16.25
N SER A 329 4.16 13.97 -17.03
CA SER A 329 4.22 13.91 -18.50
C SER A 329 5.64 13.69 -19.03
N PHE A 330 6.67 13.72 -18.18
CA PHE A 330 8.04 13.31 -18.51
C PHE A 330 8.29 11.90 -18.01
N HIS A 331 9.17 11.13 -18.68
CA HIS A 331 9.46 9.77 -18.28
C HIS A 331 10.45 9.75 -17.10
N PRO A 332 10.01 9.46 -15.86
CA PRO A 332 10.94 9.39 -14.74
C PRO A 332 11.83 8.15 -14.88
N LYS A 333 13.13 8.32 -14.63
CA LYS A 333 14.07 7.21 -14.51
C LYS A 333 13.74 6.34 -13.30
N TYR A 334 13.28 6.98 -12.22
CA TYR A 334 12.80 6.31 -11.00
C TYR A 334 11.64 7.08 -10.41
N HIS A 335 10.74 6.37 -9.74
CA HIS A 335 9.72 7.02 -8.93
C HIS A 335 9.30 6.14 -7.75
N THR A 336 9.04 6.79 -6.61
CA THR A 336 8.54 6.15 -5.40
C THR A 336 7.41 6.99 -4.82
N ILE A 337 6.45 6.32 -4.17
CA ILE A 337 5.33 6.97 -3.50
C ILE A 337 5.31 6.46 -2.06
N SER A 338 5.20 7.37 -1.10
CA SER A 338 5.09 7.04 0.32
C SER A 338 4.00 7.92 0.95
N ALA A 339 3.07 7.31 1.66
CA ALA A 339 1.95 7.97 2.29
C ALA A 339 1.69 7.45 3.70
N HIS A 340 1.04 8.28 4.50
CA HIS A 340 0.76 7.99 5.89
C HIS A 340 -0.51 8.69 6.36
N THR A 341 -1.33 8.01 7.15
CA THR A 341 -2.36 8.61 8.01
C THR A 341 -1.82 8.56 9.43
N ARG A 342 -1.60 9.71 10.05
CA ARG A 342 -0.99 9.84 11.38
C ARG A 342 -2.06 10.03 12.45
N TRP A 343 -1.98 9.22 13.49
CA TRP A 343 -2.65 9.44 14.77
C TRP A 343 -1.61 10.04 15.71
N ALA A 344 -1.77 11.29 16.12
CA ALA A 344 -0.73 11.97 16.90
C ALA A 344 -0.62 11.41 18.33
N SER A 345 0.47 10.70 18.64
CA SER A 345 0.91 10.32 19.99
C SER A 345 1.82 11.41 20.59
N VAL A 346 2.90 11.75 19.86
CA VAL A 346 3.88 12.79 20.20
C VAL A 346 3.72 14.01 19.29
N GLY A 347 3.67 15.21 19.85
CA GLY A 347 3.59 16.46 19.07
C GLY A 347 2.19 16.86 18.61
N ALA A 348 2.08 18.09 18.12
CA ALA A 348 0.81 18.70 17.71
C ALA A 348 0.23 18.06 16.44
N ILE A 349 -1.09 18.24 16.25
CA ILE A 349 -1.78 17.90 15.00
C ILE A 349 -1.65 19.09 14.07
N SER A 350 -0.64 19.09 13.22
CA SER A 350 -0.37 20.18 12.28
C SER A 350 0.35 19.67 11.04
N GLU A 351 0.29 20.42 9.93
CA GLU A 351 0.97 20.03 8.69
C GLU A 351 2.49 19.78 8.86
N PRO A 352 3.24 20.59 9.64
CA PRO A 352 4.65 20.31 9.94
C PRO A 352 4.91 18.95 10.60
N ASN A 353 3.96 18.47 11.41
CA ASN A 353 4.06 17.19 12.14
C ASN A 353 3.42 16.02 11.39
N CYS A 354 2.66 16.29 10.34
CA CYS A 354 2.07 15.27 9.48
C CYS A 354 3.16 14.57 8.68
N HIS A 355 3.10 13.24 8.61
CA HIS A 355 4.08 12.43 7.89
C HIS A 355 3.76 12.41 6.39
N PRO A 356 4.76 12.32 5.51
CA PRO A 356 6.19 12.19 5.81
C PRO A 356 6.84 13.47 6.34
N VAL A 357 7.87 13.33 7.17
CA VAL A 357 8.78 14.42 7.57
C VAL A 357 10.10 14.32 6.81
N ASP A 358 10.83 15.42 6.68
CA ASP A 358 12.07 15.54 5.89
C ASP A 358 13.32 15.77 6.75
N ASN A 359 14.50 15.90 6.14
CA ASN A 359 15.76 16.31 6.78
C ASN A 359 15.99 17.83 6.81
N SER A 360 15.01 18.68 6.44
CA SER A 360 15.20 20.15 6.48
C SER A 360 15.35 20.69 7.90
N THR A 361 16.25 21.65 8.09
CA THR A 361 16.47 22.33 9.38
C THR A 361 16.64 23.83 9.19
N SER A 362 16.37 24.62 10.22
CA SER A 362 16.64 26.05 10.20
C SER A 362 18.13 26.33 10.45
N GLY A 363 18.67 27.38 9.84
CA GLY A 363 20.00 27.91 10.19
C GLY A 363 21.20 27.04 9.82
N SER A 364 21.01 25.86 9.19
CA SER A 364 22.12 25.06 8.70
C SER A 364 22.78 25.72 7.49
N SER A 365 24.09 25.94 7.58
CA SER A 365 24.94 26.37 6.46
C SER A 365 25.55 25.20 5.71
N ALA A 366 25.35 23.96 6.20
CA ALA A 366 25.81 22.76 5.51
C ALA A 366 24.88 22.45 4.33
N PRO A 367 25.43 22.07 3.17
CA PRO A 367 24.60 21.59 2.07
C PRO A 367 23.84 20.33 2.50
N LYS A 368 22.54 20.26 2.15
CA LYS A 368 21.73 19.04 2.34
C LYS A 368 22.43 17.86 1.68
N SER A 369 22.45 16.71 2.36
CA SER A 369 22.99 15.47 1.78
C SER A 369 22.14 14.96 0.60
N GLY A 370 20.83 15.16 0.69
CA GLY A 370 19.82 14.74 -0.29
C GLY A 370 18.42 14.98 0.28
N ILE A 371 17.41 14.43 -0.37
CA ILE A 371 16.01 14.42 0.10
C ILE A 371 15.78 13.12 0.87
N ILE A 372 15.42 13.21 2.15
CA ILE A 372 15.10 12.04 2.99
C ILE A 372 13.70 12.24 3.57
N HIS A 373 12.70 11.52 3.06
CA HIS A 373 11.35 11.56 3.63
C HIS A 373 11.05 10.28 4.39
N ALA A 374 10.60 10.42 5.63
CA ALA A 374 10.32 9.31 6.52
C ALA A 374 8.89 9.36 7.10
N CYS A 375 8.28 8.20 7.23
CA CYS A 375 7.02 7.97 7.95
C CYS A 375 7.29 7.01 9.12
N LEU A 376 6.62 7.25 10.24
CA LEU A 376 6.67 6.41 11.44
C LEU A 376 5.27 5.97 11.86
N ASN A 377 5.16 4.69 12.17
CA ASN A 377 4.15 4.09 13.03
C ASN A 377 4.83 3.69 14.35
N GLY A 378 4.20 4.00 15.48
CA GLY A 378 4.80 3.87 16.82
C GLY A 378 5.54 5.13 17.26
N ASP A 379 6.34 5.00 18.31
CA ASP A 379 7.06 6.11 18.95
C ASP A 379 8.57 5.80 19.04
N ILE A 380 9.40 6.84 18.99
CA ILE A 380 10.83 6.78 19.32
C ILE A 380 11.01 7.25 20.76
N ASP A 381 11.14 6.32 21.70
CA ASP A 381 11.15 6.60 23.14
C ASP A 381 12.28 7.56 23.56
N ASN A 382 13.42 7.51 22.87
CA ASN A 382 14.58 8.35 23.15
C ASN A 382 14.71 9.59 22.25
N TYR A 383 13.63 10.02 21.59
CA TYR A 383 13.70 11.15 20.66
C TYR A 383 14.21 12.45 21.31
N MET A 384 13.91 12.69 22.60
CA MET A 384 14.41 13.87 23.32
C MET A 384 15.93 13.82 23.54
N GLU A 385 16.50 12.64 23.81
CA GLU A 385 17.95 12.45 23.93
C GLU A 385 18.63 12.80 22.60
N LEU A 386 18.12 12.22 21.51
CA LEU A 386 18.63 12.42 20.15
C LEU A 386 18.44 13.87 19.66
N LYS A 387 17.30 14.49 19.97
CA LYS A 387 17.04 15.91 19.69
C LYS A 387 18.06 16.81 20.37
N ASN A 388 18.29 16.61 21.67
CA ASN A 388 19.24 17.39 22.44
C ASN A 388 20.67 17.22 21.89
N GLU A 389 21.06 16.00 21.53
CA GLU A 389 22.36 15.74 20.88
C GLU A 389 22.47 16.50 19.55
N TYR A 390 21.45 16.44 18.71
CA TYR A 390 21.42 17.15 17.43
C TYR A 390 21.56 18.67 17.59
N GLU A 391 20.81 19.25 18.53
CA GLU A 391 20.84 20.70 18.82
C GLU A 391 22.18 21.14 19.44
N GLN A 392 22.81 20.30 20.27
CA GLN A 392 24.15 20.55 20.82
C GLN A 392 25.24 20.62 19.73
N HIS A 393 25.04 19.94 18.60
CA HIS A 393 25.94 19.99 17.44
C HIS A 393 25.59 21.14 16.47
N GLY A 394 24.73 22.06 16.87
CA GLY A 394 24.42 23.29 16.12
C GLY A 394 23.27 23.15 15.12
N GLY A 395 22.60 22.00 15.04
CA GLY A 395 21.38 21.86 14.26
C GLY A 395 20.19 22.56 14.93
N VAL A 396 19.23 23.06 14.14
CA VAL A 396 18.02 23.70 14.68
C VAL A 396 16.79 23.09 14.04
N ILE A 397 16.03 22.35 14.84
CA ILE A 397 14.72 21.84 14.43
C ILE A 397 13.71 22.98 14.50
N PRO A 398 12.98 23.29 13.41
CA PRO A 398 11.94 24.31 13.43
C PRO A 398 10.94 24.09 14.57
N PRO A 399 10.60 25.11 15.38
CA PRO A 399 9.74 24.96 16.56
C PRO A 399 8.35 24.37 16.28
N ASP A 400 7.82 24.56 15.08
CA ASP A 400 6.53 24.01 14.66
C ASP A 400 6.54 22.48 14.51
N ILE A 401 7.74 21.88 14.42
CA ILE A 401 7.94 20.44 14.35
C ILE A 401 8.22 19.91 15.75
N THR A 402 7.22 19.23 16.32
CA THR A 402 7.20 18.68 17.68
C THR A 402 7.07 17.15 17.70
N THR A 403 6.93 16.51 16.53
CA THR A 403 6.89 15.05 16.36
C THR A 403 8.28 14.44 16.57
N ASP A 404 8.33 13.30 17.25
CA ASP A 404 9.52 12.46 17.43
C ASP A 404 10.10 11.98 16.09
N THR A 405 9.22 11.75 15.11
CA THR A 405 9.54 11.24 13.77
C THR A 405 10.59 12.10 13.05
N LYS A 406 10.69 13.40 13.36
CA LYS A 406 11.69 14.30 12.76
C LYS A 406 13.13 13.85 13.02
N ILE A 407 13.38 13.12 14.10
CA ILE A 407 14.71 12.58 14.39
C ILE A 407 15.15 11.50 13.40
N ILE A 408 14.22 10.79 12.76
CA ILE A 408 14.55 9.73 11.79
C ILE A 408 15.42 10.26 10.64
N PRO A 409 14.94 11.21 9.81
CA PRO A 409 15.74 11.71 8.68
C PRO A 409 17.02 12.43 9.14
N LEU A 410 17.01 13.10 10.31
CA LEU A 410 18.17 13.80 10.84
C LEU A 410 19.28 12.84 11.32
N GLN A 411 18.92 11.74 11.97
CA GLN A 411 19.89 10.73 12.40
C GLN A 411 20.49 9.99 11.20
N ILE A 412 19.69 9.74 10.16
CA ILE A 412 20.17 9.14 8.90
C ILE A 412 21.15 10.10 8.22
N GLU A 413 20.79 11.39 8.09
CA GLU A 413 21.65 12.43 7.52
C GLU A 413 22.96 12.59 8.32
N LYS A 414 22.91 12.49 9.65
CA LYS A 414 24.11 12.49 10.50
C LYS A 414 25.12 11.43 10.08
N TYR A 415 24.69 10.19 9.81
CA TYR A 415 25.59 9.13 9.34
C TYR A 415 26.05 9.34 7.91
N ILE A 416 25.20 9.86 7.02
CA ILE A 416 25.60 10.20 5.64
C ILE A 416 26.70 11.26 5.65
N ASN A 417 26.56 12.29 6.48
CA ASN A 417 27.57 13.34 6.67
C ASN A 417 28.90 12.81 7.25
N GLN A 418 28.91 11.62 7.86
CA GLN A 418 30.11 10.92 8.31
C GLN A 418 30.74 10.02 7.21
N GLY A 419 30.21 10.08 5.98
CA GLY A 419 30.67 9.27 4.84
C GLY A 419 30.12 7.85 4.82
N VAL A 420 29.03 7.58 5.55
CA VAL A 420 28.36 6.27 5.55
C VAL A 420 27.35 6.20 4.41
N GLU A 421 27.41 5.12 3.62
CA GLU A 421 26.45 4.84 2.55
C GLU A 421 25.01 4.78 3.09
N VAL A 422 24.05 5.30 2.33
CA VAL A 422 22.65 5.50 2.77
C VAL A 422 21.99 4.24 3.35
N GLN A 423 22.29 3.05 2.80
CA GLN A 423 21.78 1.79 3.32
C GLN A 423 22.28 1.51 4.74
N GLU A 424 23.57 1.73 4.99
CA GLU A 424 24.18 1.52 6.29
C GLU A 424 23.82 2.65 7.25
N ALA A 425 23.71 3.89 6.76
CA ALA A 425 23.24 5.04 7.54
C ALA A 425 21.81 4.80 8.08
N PHE A 426 20.91 4.26 7.24
CA PHE A 426 19.58 3.84 7.66
C PHE A 426 19.63 2.76 8.75
N ARG A 427 20.45 1.72 8.56
CA ARG A 427 20.62 0.63 9.54
C ARG A 427 21.15 1.13 10.89
N LEU A 428 22.14 2.01 10.87
CA LEU A 428 22.73 2.59 12.08
C LEU A 428 21.73 3.50 12.80
N ALA A 429 21.03 4.39 12.07
CA ALA A 429 20.01 5.24 12.65
C ALA A 429 18.88 4.42 13.31
N VAL A 430 18.39 3.37 12.65
CA VAL A 430 17.38 2.46 13.23
C VAL A 430 17.87 1.79 14.52
N ASN A 431 19.17 1.51 14.63
CA ASN A 431 19.76 0.92 15.82
C ASN A 431 19.81 1.89 17.01
N ASP A 432 19.87 3.20 16.75
CA ASP A 432 19.88 4.24 17.78
C ASP A 432 18.50 4.46 18.41
N PHE A 433 17.43 4.09 17.71
CA PHE A 433 16.05 4.29 18.16
C PHE A 433 15.63 3.24 19.20
N LYS A 434 15.08 3.71 20.32
CA LYS A 434 14.44 2.89 21.36
C LYS A 434 12.91 2.91 21.15
N GLY A 435 12.25 1.83 21.55
CA GLY A 435 10.80 1.67 21.43
C GLY A 435 10.38 0.65 20.38
N SER A 436 9.10 0.69 20.04
CA SER A 436 8.48 -0.16 19.01
C SER A 436 8.06 0.71 17.83
N HIS A 437 8.66 0.47 16.67
CA HIS A 437 8.48 1.34 15.52
C HIS A 437 8.50 0.59 14.20
N ALA A 438 7.62 1.03 13.29
CA ALA A 438 7.60 0.67 11.88
C ALA A 438 7.90 1.94 11.05
N ILE A 439 9.00 1.92 10.32
CA ILE A 439 9.54 3.07 9.59
C ILE A 439 9.51 2.77 8.09
N SER A 440 9.03 3.72 7.30
CA SER A 440 9.25 3.75 5.85
C SER A 440 10.03 4.99 5.47
N MET A 441 11.05 4.83 4.62
CA MET A 441 11.84 5.92 4.07
C MET A 441 11.99 5.76 2.57
N HIS A 442 11.85 6.85 1.83
CA HIS A 442 12.37 6.98 0.46
C HIS A 442 13.30 8.19 0.33
N THR A 443 14.28 8.08 -0.54
CA THR A 443 15.34 9.08 -0.68
C THR A 443 15.96 9.03 -2.07
N ASP A 444 16.40 10.19 -2.56
CA ASP A 444 17.10 10.31 -3.83
C ASP A 444 18.57 9.88 -3.76
N LEU A 445 19.10 9.64 -2.55
CA LEU A 445 20.40 9.00 -2.33
C LEU A 445 20.40 7.52 -2.73
N ALA A 446 19.21 6.93 -2.82
CA ALA A 446 19.00 5.58 -3.33
C ALA A 446 17.76 5.55 -4.24
N PRO A 447 17.85 6.15 -5.45
CA PRO A 447 16.71 6.32 -6.36
C PRO A 447 15.97 5.00 -6.62
N GLY A 448 14.64 5.05 -6.59
CA GLY A 448 13.79 3.90 -6.87
C GLY A 448 13.76 2.86 -5.75
N LYS A 449 14.18 3.21 -4.53
CA LYS A 449 14.13 2.31 -3.38
C LYS A 449 13.26 2.85 -2.25
N ILE A 450 12.54 1.94 -1.59
CA ILE A 450 11.91 2.19 -0.30
C ILE A 450 12.62 1.32 0.75
N PHE A 451 12.98 1.94 1.86
CA PHE A 451 13.59 1.31 3.02
C PHE A 451 12.54 1.14 4.10
N LEU A 452 12.49 -0.06 4.67
CA LEU A 452 11.53 -0.45 5.69
C LEU A 452 12.29 -0.95 6.91
N ALA A 453 11.90 -0.52 8.09
CA ALA A 453 12.40 -1.09 9.33
C ALA A 453 11.22 -1.40 10.26
N GLN A 454 11.24 -2.56 10.90
CA GLN A 454 10.32 -2.92 11.98
C GLN A 454 11.12 -3.40 13.18
N LYS A 455 10.85 -2.83 14.35
CA LYS A 455 11.43 -3.21 15.63
C LYS A 455 10.32 -3.24 16.68
N GLY A 456 10.31 -4.30 17.50
CA GLY A 456 9.26 -4.54 18.48
C GLY A 456 8.00 -5.17 17.86
N SER A 457 7.05 -5.52 18.72
CA SER A 457 5.80 -6.22 18.35
C SER A 457 4.57 -5.32 18.25
N GLY A 458 4.67 -4.06 18.67
CA GLY A 458 3.52 -3.13 18.70
C GLY A 458 3.15 -2.53 17.35
N GLN A 459 3.98 -2.73 16.32
CA GLN A 459 3.79 -2.18 14.98
C GLN A 459 4.04 -3.26 13.93
N ALA A 460 3.44 -3.13 12.75
CA ALA A 460 3.55 -4.10 11.68
C ALA A 460 3.88 -3.45 10.34
N ILE A 461 4.60 -4.19 9.48
CA ILE A 461 4.74 -3.92 8.06
C ILE A 461 4.51 -5.21 7.28
N PHE A 462 3.67 -5.12 6.26
CA PHE A 462 3.43 -6.13 5.26
C PHE A 462 3.94 -5.62 3.91
N ILE A 463 4.73 -6.42 3.22
CA ILE A 463 5.23 -6.11 1.88
C ILE A 463 4.36 -6.85 0.87
N GLY A 464 3.41 -6.14 0.27
CA GLY A 464 2.62 -6.67 -0.85
C GLY A 464 3.45 -6.83 -2.11
N ILE A 465 3.28 -7.97 -2.78
CA ILE A 465 3.96 -8.32 -4.03
C ILE A 465 2.90 -8.35 -5.15
N ALA A 466 2.74 -7.24 -5.84
CA ALA A 466 1.88 -7.15 -7.03
C ALA A 466 2.67 -7.55 -8.29
N LYS A 467 2.00 -7.54 -9.45
CA LYS A 467 2.63 -7.91 -10.73
C LYS A 467 3.65 -6.89 -11.22
N ASP A 468 3.40 -5.60 -10.97
CA ASP A 468 4.19 -4.49 -11.52
C ASP A 468 4.92 -3.67 -10.44
N TYR A 469 4.66 -3.92 -9.16
CA TYR A 469 5.22 -3.12 -8.07
C TYR A 469 5.18 -3.85 -6.72
N TYR A 470 6.02 -3.39 -5.79
CA TYR A 470 5.88 -3.66 -4.37
C TYR A 470 4.99 -2.62 -3.71
N MET A 471 4.23 -3.05 -2.70
CA MET A 471 3.39 -2.17 -1.92
C MET A 471 3.56 -2.46 -0.42
N PRO A 472 4.48 -1.80 0.28
CA PRO A 472 4.53 -1.89 1.73
C PRO A 472 3.34 -1.19 2.37
N THR A 473 2.69 -1.85 3.33
CA THR A 473 1.62 -1.28 4.15
C THR A 473 1.79 -1.67 5.61
N SER A 474 1.23 -0.90 6.53
CA SER A 474 1.23 -1.31 7.95
C SER A 474 0.26 -2.47 8.22
N GLU A 475 -0.80 -2.59 7.41
CA GLU A 475 -1.88 -3.59 7.58
C GLU A 475 -2.25 -4.27 6.26
N VAL A 476 -2.72 -5.52 6.33
CA VAL A 476 -3.12 -6.33 5.16
C VAL A 476 -4.28 -5.68 4.39
N TYR A 477 -5.17 -4.95 5.07
CA TYR A 477 -6.27 -4.20 4.41
C TYR A 477 -5.77 -3.15 3.42
N GLY A 478 -4.54 -2.65 3.58
CA GLY A 478 -3.93 -1.76 2.61
C GLY A 478 -3.68 -2.43 1.25
N LEU A 479 -3.42 -3.74 1.25
CA LEU A 479 -3.00 -4.52 0.07
C LEU A 479 -4.14 -5.15 -0.71
N ILE A 480 -5.33 -5.26 -0.11
CA ILE A 480 -6.40 -6.16 -0.56
C ILE A 480 -6.81 -5.96 -2.03
N GLU A 481 -6.86 -4.70 -2.49
CA GLU A 481 -7.23 -4.36 -3.87
C GLU A 481 -6.12 -4.66 -4.89
N GLU A 482 -4.88 -4.84 -4.44
CA GLU A 482 -3.73 -4.93 -5.33
C GLU A 482 -3.17 -6.36 -5.39
N THR A 483 -2.99 -7.00 -4.23
CA THR A 483 -2.42 -8.35 -4.17
C THR A 483 -2.75 -9.08 -2.86
N PRO A 484 -3.06 -10.38 -2.91
CA PRO A 484 -3.15 -11.24 -1.74
C PRO A 484 -1.78 -11.82 -1.34
N PHE A 485 -0.73 -11.59 -2.13
CA PHE A 485 0.61 -12.11 -1.85
C PHE A 485 1.41 -11.07 -1.09
N PHE A 486 1.88 -11.42 0.10
CA PHE A 486 2.65 -10.52 0.93
C PHE A 486 3.67 -11.25 1.79
N ILE A 487 4.67 -10.50 2.28
CA ILE A 487 5.59 -10.91 3.34
C ILE A 487 5.26 -10.09 4.58
N LYS A 488 5.07 -10.74 5.73
CA LYS A 488 4.99 -10.05 7.02
C LYS A 488 6.40 -9.85 7.59
N MET A 489 6.75 -8.63 7.95
CA MET A 489 7.97 -8.34 8.71
C MET A 489 7.81 -8.75 10.18
N ASP A 490 8.91 -9.18 10.78
CA ASP A 490 9.02 -9.64 12.17
C ASP A 490 9.94 -8.71 12.95
N GLY A 491 9.34 -7.78 13.69
CA GLY A 491 10.05 -6.81 14.52
C GLY A 491 10.71 -7.39 15.77
N GLU A 492 10.46 -8.66 16.11
CA GLU A 492 11.07 -9.35 17.26
C GLU A 492 12.19 -10.32 16.83
N LYS A 493 12.39 -10.49 15.52
CA LYS A 493 13.41 -11.38 14.98
C LYS A 493 14.79 -11.02 15.52
N GLU A 494 15.43 -11.98 16.17
CA GLU A 494 16.80 -11.83 16.64
C GLU A 494 17.78 -11.94 15.47
N ALA A 495 18.74 -11.02 15.44
CA ALA A 495 19.82 -11.00 14.48
C ALA A 495 21.15 -10.71 15.19
N GLN A 496 22.24 -11.27 14.68
CA GLN A 496 23.57 -10.98 15.20
C GLN A 496 24.03 -9.60 14.72
N GLY A 497 24.08 -8.63 15.63
CA GLY A 497 24.67 -7.31 15.41
C GLY A 497 26.17 -7.26 15.75
N ARG A 498 26.80 -6.11 15.48
CA ARG A 498 28.21 -5.86 15.82
C ARG A 498 28.50 -6.00 17.31
N ASP A 499 27.60 -5.49 18.16
CA ASP A 499 27.80 -5.38 19.61
C ASP A 499 26.97 -6.40 20.41
N GLY A 500 26.42 -7.42 19.74
CA GLY A 500 25.59 -8.44 20.36
C GLY A 500 24.33 -8.76 19.56
N ILE A 501 23.38 -9.44 20.19
CA ILE A 501 22.08 -9.76 19.59
C ILE A 501 21.26 -8.47 19.52
N THR A 502 20.77 -8.15 18.32
CA THR A 502 19.79 -7.09 18.08
C THR A 502 18.46 -7.70 17.66
N ARG A 503 17.39 -6.90 17.66
CA ARG A 503 16.03 -7.33 17.28
C ARG A 503 15.45 -6.43 16.20
N GLY A 504 14.69 -7.04 15.32
CA GLY A 504 13.96 -6.37 14.25
C GLY A 504 14.43 -6.80 12.87
N GLN A 505 13.79 -6.21 11.86
CA GLN A 505 14.11 -6.47 10.46
C GLN A 505 14.19 -5.18 9.68
N ILE A 506 15.12 -5.16 8.73
CA ILE A 506 15.21 -4.13 7.70
C ILE A 506 15.07 -4.79 6.33
N PHE A 507 14.20 -4.23 5.50
CA PHE A 507 14.07 -4.61 4.11
C PHE A 507 14.22 -3.39 3.20
N ILE A 508 14.85 -3.58 2.05
CA ILE A 508 14.93 -2.60 0.98
C ILE A 508 14.22 -3.15 -0.24
N LEU A 509 13.24 -2.40 -0.73
CA LEU A 509 12.50 -2.67 -1.95
C LEU A 509 13.14 -1.93 -3.11
N ASN A 510 13.41 -2.61 -4.23
CA ASN A 510 14.16 -2.03 -5.35
C ASN A 510 13.39 -2.07 -6.68
N GLN A 511 13.22 -0.90 -7.29
CA GLN A 511 12.60 -0.70 -8.59
C GLN A 511 13.36 -1.38 -9.74
N ASP A 512 14.68 -1.54 -9.66
CA ASP A 512 15.48 -2.17 -10.74
C ASP A 512 15.30 -3.71 -10.82
N SER A 513 14.44 -4.29 -9.99
CA SER A 513 14.11 -5.72 -9.97
C SER A 513 13.13 -6.14 -11.09
N ALA A 514 12.98 -7.45 -11.26
CA ALA A 514 11.97 -8.06 -12.13
C ALA A 514 10.64 -8.38 -11.40
N GLY A 515 10.49 -7.86 -10.16
CA GLY A 515 9.40 -8.21 -9.26
C GLY A 515 9.63 -9.51 -8.50
N GLY A 516 8.57 -10.02 -7.88
CA GLY A 516 8.66 -11.22 -7.03
C GLY A 516 9.54 -10.99 -5.81
N MET A 517 10.35 -11.98 -5.42
CA MET A 517 11.24 -11.85 -4.25
C MET A 517 12.56 -11.13 -4.56
N ASP A 518 12.96 -11.05 -5.84
CA ASP A 518 14.30 -10.62 -6.25
C ASP A 518 14.61 -9.15 -5.91
N GLY A 519 13.58 -8.31 -5.82
CA GLY A 519 13.71 -6.90 -5.44
C GLY A 519 13.58 -6.62 -3.95
N ILE A 520 13.49 -7.64 -3.10
CA ILE A 520 13.35 -7.51 -1.64
C ILE A 520 14.64 -7.98 -0.98
N LYS A 521 15.43 -7.04 -0.47
CA LYS A 521 16.71 -7.34 0.18
C LYS A 521 16.60 -7.15 1.70
N ALA A 522 16.87 -8.20 2.47
CA ALA A 522 17.10 -8.10 3.91
C ALA A 522 18.49 -7.48 4.17
N VAL A 523 18.58 -6.58 5.15
CA VAL A 523 19.82 -5.86 5.49
C VAL A 523 20.21 -6.06 6.94
#